data_AF-A0A3M1A0C7-F1
#
_entry.id   AF-A0A3M1A0C7-F1
#
_cell.length_a   1.000
_cell.length_b   1.000
_cell.length_c   1.000
_cell.angle_alpha   90.00
_cell.angle_beta   90.00
_cell.angle_gamma   90.00
#
_symmetry.space_group_name_H-M   'P 1'
#
loop_
_entity.id
_entity.type
_entity.pdbx_description
1 polymer ?
#
loop_
_entity_poly.entity_id
_entity_poly.type
_entity_poly.pdbx_seq_one_letter_code
_entity_poly.pdbx_strand_id
1 'polypeptide(L)'
;MTKNNKSKGAKMKTVVATSVLFIILIWGIMTPALSQESGVIWIKYFRPGSADLNDPTIDRASLAFLDSLMKDDTIEVTFLGAADSLNWKMDGKHVHPYVSEALNDAKRLSRARALQARYGRGTVGITYENVAGVKVIWRKKPELIPDTAVLNELKARGQKIDRELVKIKDELQALKAHDGKQTPKEIVIKKSLNFNWHIQVGFWSWQTSDGRNIFTPSLAFNFNVNDWSLELKGGVTPWRKSSELGNLSESFVYAGIRFMPEEKYGVNVGVFRGWEFFTETDSWSSRTTGIATGVIWKYKKIEINPALTVSNVNSLVESSKWRVGSAISINFNLN
;
A
#
# COMPACT_ATOMS: atom_id res chain seq x y z
N MET A 1 -43.78 -12.18 -33.88
CA MET A 1 -42.84 -11.08 -33.53
C MET A 1 -42.49 -11.19 -32.06
N THR A 2 -41.30 -11.69 -31.72
CA THR A 2 -40.64 -11.50 -30.40
C THR A 2 -39.17 -11.91 -30.56
N LYS A 3 -38.33 -10.94 -30.92
CA LYS A 3 -36.87 -11.13 -31.07
C LYS A 3 -36.14 -10.67 -29.81
N ASN A 4 -35.08 -11.41 -29.50
CA ASN A 4 -33.81 -10.97 -28.94
C ASN A 4 -33.81 -10.21 -27.61
N ASN A 5 -33.42 -10.89 -26.51
CA ASN A 5 -32.68 -10.24 -25.42
C ASN A 5 -31.93 -11.20 -24.46
N LYS A 6 -31.42 -12.36 -24.91
CA LYS A 6 -30.65 -13.28 -24.05
C LYS A 6 -29.15 -13.39 -24.34
N SER A 7 -28.69 -12.89 -25.49
CA SER A 7 -27.27 -12.93 -25.91
C SER A 7 -26.36 -11.91 -25.19
N LYS A 8 -26.92 -10.80 -24.65
CA LYS A 8 -26.14 -9.74 -23.99
C LYS A 8 -25.67 -10.08 -22.58
N GLY A 9 -26.41 -10.93 -21.84
CA GLY A 9 -26.13 -11.23 -20.43
C GLY A 9 -24.90 -12.10 -20.18
N ALA A 10 -24.54 -13.00 -21.10
CA ALA A 10 -23.36 -13.85 -20.96
C ALA A 10 -22.06 -13.08 -21.29
N LYS A 11 -22.06 -12.27 -22.36
CA LYS A 11 -20.93 -11.39 -22.70
C LYS A 11 -20.65 -10.34 -21.62
N MET A 12 -21.68 -9.80 -20.98
CA MET A 12 -21.53 -8.78 -19.94
C MET A 12 -20.93 -9.33 -18.64
N LYS A 13 -21.20 -10.59 -18.28
CA LYS A 13 -20.63 -11.24 -17.08
C LYS A 13 -19.16 -11.57 -17.23
N THR A 14 -18.76 -12.09 -18.39
CA THR A 14 -17.35 -12.33 -18.69
C THR A 14 -16.60 -11.00 -18.74
N VAL A 15 -17.15 -9.97 -19.39
CA VAL A 15 -16.53 -8.64 -19.42
C VAL A 15 -16.37 -8.05 -18.02
N VAL A 16 -17.38 -8.07 -17.15
CA VAL A 16 -17.25 -7.51 -15.78
C VAL A 16 -16.23 -8.27 -14.94
N ALA A 17 -16.22 -9.61 -14.96
CA ALA A 17 -15.22 -10.39 -14.23
C ALA A 17 -13.80 -10.15 -14.75
N THR A 18 -13.64 -10.08 -16.08
CA THR A 18 -12.35 -9.76 -16.72
C THR A 18 -11.94 -8.32 -16.47
N SER A 19 -12.88 -7.37 -16.42
CA SER A 19 -12.62 -5.96 -16.11
C SER A 19 -12.27 -5.74 -14.64
N VAL A 20 -12.88 -6.46 -13.70
CA VAL A 20 -12.50 -6.41 -12.28
C VAL A 20 -11.13 -7.08 -12.08
N LEU A 21 -10.87 -8.22 -12.74
CA LEU A 21 -9.54 -8.83 -12.81
C LEU A 21 -8.52 -7.86 -13.39
N PHE A 22 -8.83 -7.21 -14.52
CA PHE A 22 -7.93 -6.27 -15.18
C PHE A 22 -7.72 -5.00 -14.38
N ILE A 23 -8.75 -4.47 -13.71
CA ILE A 23 -8.64 -3.29 -12.83
C ILE A 23 -7.83 -3.63 -11.58
N ILE A 24 -8.04 -4.77 -10.92
CA ILE A 24 -7.27 -5.18 -9.74
C ILE A 24 -5.84 -5.58 -10.12
N LEU A 25 -5.64 -6.21 -11.28
CA LEU A 25 -4.32 -6.52 -11.82
C LEU A 25 -3.60 -5.23 -12.23
N ILE A 26 -4.27 -4.25 -12.84
CA ILE A 26 -3.69 -2.92 -13.12
C ILE A 26 -3.45 -2.15 -11.84
N TRP A 27 -4.35 -2.14 -10.86
CA TRP A 27 -4.13 -1.45 -9.59
C TRP A 27 -2.98 -2.12 -8.83
N GLY A 28 -2.95 -3.45 -8.79
CA GLY A 28 -1.94 -4.27 -8.14
C GLY A 28 -0.60 -4.36 -8.88
N ILE A 29 -0.53 -4.10 -10.19
CA ILE A 29 0.71 -4.03 -10.99
C ILE A 29 1.17 -2.57 -11.20
N MET A 30 0.29 -1.57 -11.14
CA MET A 30 0.65 -0.16 -11.29
C MET A 30 0.90 0.58 -9.96
N THR A 31 0.42 0.08 -8.82
CA THR A 31 0.83 0.60 -7.49
C THR A 31 2.01 -0.09 -6.78
N PRO A 32 2.54 -1.28 -7.17
CA PRO A 32 3.71 -1.87 -6.53
C PRO A 32 5.03 -1.26 -7.03
N ALA A 33 4.98 -0.31 -7.97
CA ALA A 33 6.16 0.31 -8.55
C ALA A 33 6.80 1.40 -7.66
N LEU A 34 6.13 1.84 -6.60
CA LEU A 34 6.70 2.83 -5.69
C LEU A 34 6.97 2.16 -4.33
N SER A 35 8.10 1.44 -4.29
CA SER A 35 8.85 1.22 -3.05
C SER A 35 8.88 2.53 -2.26
N GLN A 36 8.62 2.49 -0.95
CA GLN A 36 8.36 3.69 -0.15
C GLN A 36 9.29 4.87 -0.46
N GLU A 37 8.71 5.86 -1.11
CA GLU A 37 9.32 7.16 -1.32
C GLU A 37 8.96 8.12 -0.20
N SER A 38 8.23 7.75 0.86
CA SER A 38 7.82 8.70 1.91
C SER A 38 7.47 8.09 3.27
N GLY A 39 7.67 8.83 4.36
CA GLY A 39 7.26 8.43 5.72
C GLY A 39 6.90 9.63 6.61
N VAL A 40 6.43 9.32 7.81
CA VAL A 40 6.00 10.32 8.81
C VAL A 40 6.69 10.04 10.14
N ILE A 41 7.21 11.10 10.76
CA ILE A 41 7.84 11.09 12.09
C ILE A 41 7.20 12.20 12.91
N TRP A 42 7.06 12.00 14.21
CA TRP A 42 6.63 13.05 15.11
C TRP A 42 7.77 13.45 16.05
N ILE A 43 8.16 14.72 16.02
CA ILE A 43 9.02 15.28 17.07
C ILE A 43 8.07 15.84 18.13
N LYS A 44 7.84 15.02 19.17
CA LYS A 44 6.87 15.31 20.24
C LYS A 44 7.54 16.06 21.41
N TYR A 45 6.69 16.52 22.32
CA TYR A 45 7.06 16.97 23.68
C TYR A 45 7.87 18.27 23.72
N PHE A 46 7.44 19.27 22.95
CA PHE A 46 7.87 20.65 23.20
C PHE A 46 7.14 21.21 24.42
N ARG A 47 7.82 22.00 25.26
CA ARG A 47 7.12 22.84 26.24
C ARG A 47 6.09 23.73 25.51
N PRO A 48 4.91 23.97 26.10
CA PRO A 48 3.91 24.85 25.49
C PRO A 48 4.51 26.21 25.14
N GLY A 49 4.27 26.68 23.91
CA GLY A 49 4.83 27.93 23.39
C GLY A 49 6.32 27.93 23.04
N SER A 50 7.07 26.86 23.33
CA SER A 50 8.50 26.74 22.99
C SER A 50 8.71 26.27 21.54
N ALA A 51 9.70 26.86 20.88
CA ALA A 51 10.28 26.37 19.63
C ALA A 51 11.78 26.02 19.78
N ASP A 52 12.27 25.98 21.02
CA ASP A 52 13.67 25.67 21.32
C ASP A 52 13.96 24.18 21.10
N LEU A 53 14.86 23.86 20.17
CA LEU A 53 15.28 22.49 19.86
C LEU A 53 16.17 21.87 20.95
N ASN A 54 16.63 22.67 21.91
CA ASN A 54 17.38 22.21 23.06
C ASN A 54 16.51 21.86 24.27
N ASP A 55 15.18 22.03 24.16
CA ASP A 55 14.25 21.70 25.24
C ASP A 55 14.47 20.25 25.71
N PRO A 56 14.75 20.01 27.01
CA PRO A 56 15.03 18.67 27.52
C PRO A 56 13.85 17.71 27.39
N THR A 57 12.62 18.22 27.19
CA THR A 57 11.45 17.36 26.99
C THR A 57 11.32 16.84 25.57
N ILE A 58 12.02 17.41 24.59
CA ILE A 58 11.93 16.98 23.18
C ILE A 58 12.29 15.51 23.04
N ASP A 59 11.53 14.82 22.20
CA ASP A 59 11.85 13.47 21.74
C ASP A 59 13.19 13.44 20.98
N ARG A 60 14.25 13.10 21.72
CA ARG A 60 15.62 13.02 21.19
C ARG A 60 15.80 11.87 20.20
N ALA A 61 15.06 10.78 20.33
CA ALA A 61 15.14 9.65 19.41
C ALA A 61 14.59 10.03 18.03
N SER A 62 13.41 10.67 17.99
CA SER A 62 12.83 11.19 16.75
C SER A 62 13.68 12.32 16.13
N LEU A 63 14.30 13.16 16.96
CA LEU A 63 15.22 14.19 16.49
C LEU A 63 16.51 13.61 15.90
N ALA A 64 17.09 12.58 16.52
CA ALA A 64 18.27 11.89 16.01
C ALA A 64 17.97 11.13 14.72
N PHE A 65 16.78 10.53 14.61
CA PHE A 65 16.32 9.91 13.37
C PHE A 65 16.17 10.96 12.26
N LEU A 66 15.58 12.12 12.55
CA LEU A 66 15.55 13.23 11.60
C LEU A 66 16.96 13.68 11.20
N ASP A 67 17.89 13.81 12.16
CA ASP A 67 19.28 14.15 11.87
C ASP A 67 19.92 13.15 10.89
N SER A 68 19.58 11.86 10.99
CA SER A 68 20.05 10.84 10.04
C SER A 68 19.46 11.04 8.63
N LEU A 69 18.16 11.36 8.52
CA LEU A 69 17.50 11.62 7.24
C LEU A 69 18.02 12.89 6.57
N MET A 70 18.29 13.93 7.35
CA MET A 70 18.79 15.21 6.86
C MET A 70 20.25 15.17 6.40
N LYS A 71 20.96 14.02 6.53
CA LYS A 71 22.26 13.79 5.88
C LYS A 71 22.13 13.33 4.42
N ASP A 72 20.96 12.87 4.00
CA ASP A 72 20.71 12.42 2.63
C ASP A 72 20.03 13.54 1.80
N ASP A 73 20.75 14.06 0.81
CA ASP A 73 20.28 15.15 -0.06
C ASP A 73 19.21 14.72 -1.06
N THR A 74 19.03 13.41 -1.24
CA THR A 74 17.95 12.84 -2.03
C THR A 74 16.63 12.88 -1.26
N ILE A 75 16.60 13.26 0.01
CA ILE A 75 15.37 13.34 0.81
C ILE A 75 14.85 14.78 0.84
N GLU A 76 13.57 14.95 0.54
CA GLU A 76 12.77 16.13 0.81
C GLU A 76 11.99 15.97 2.11
N VAL A 77 11.87 17.05 2.86
CA VAL A 77 11.18 17.05 4.15
C VAL A 77 10.22 18.23 4.24
N THR A 78 9.04 17.97 4.80
CA THR A 78 8.03 18.97 5.15
C THR A 78 7.82 18.94 6.66
N PHE A 79 8.05 20.08 7.31
CA PHE A 79 7.81 20.29 8.73
C PHE A 79 6.43 20.90 8.93
N LEU A 80 5.52 20.17 9.60
CA LEU A 80 4.17 20.63 9.90
C LEU A 80 4.05 20.87 11.41
N GLY A 81 4.00 22.13 11.81
CA GLY A 81 3.83 22.50 13.20
C GLY A 81 2.44 22.16 13.71
N ALA A 82 2.36 21.52 14.87
CA ALA A 82 1.11 21.08 15.46
C ALA A 82 0.75 21.91 16.71
N ALA A 83 -0.52 21.83 17.11
CA ALA A 83 -1.03 22.59 18.25
C ALA A 83 -0.36 22.17 19.56
N ASP A 84 -0.14 23.13 20.46
CA ASP A 84 -0.01 22.80 21.87
C ASP A 84 -1.30 22.11 22.33
N SER A 85 -1.17 21.09 23.17
CA SER A 85 -2.30 20.31 23.69
C SER A 85 -3.47 21.21 24.10
N LEU A 86 -4.70 20.70 23.99
CA LEU A 86 -6.01 21.37 24.19
C LEU A 86 -6.11 22.47 25.27
N ASN A 87 -5.25 22.46 26.29
CA ASN A 87 -5.21 23.40 27.40
C ASN A 87 -4.43 24.70 27.11
N TRP A 88 -3.64 24.73 26.05
CA TRP A 88 -3.16 25.98 25.47
C TRP A 88 -4.28 26.55 24.59
N LYS A 89 -5.23 27.24 25.21
CA LYS A 89 -5.91 28.33 24.54
C LYS A 89 -5.47 29.55 25.32
N MET A 90 -4.93 30.58 24.66
CA MET A 90 -5.00 31.89 25.31
C MET A 90 -6.47 32.09 25.63
N ASP A 91 -6.79 32.14 26.93
CA ASP A 91 -8.16 32.29 27.40
C ASP A 91 -8.62 33.66 26.86
N GLY A 92 -9.33 33.61 25.74
CA GLY A 92 -9.53 34.72 24.80
C GLY A 92 -10.47 35.79 25.31
N LYS A 93 -10.57 35.95 26.63
CA LYS A 93 -11.49 36.89 27.28
C LYS A 93 -11.24 38.35 26.88
N HIS A 94 -10.10 38.65 26.24
CA HIS A 94 -9.73 39.99 25.78
C HIS A 94 -9.20 40.07 24.33
N VAL A 95 -9.29 39.00 23.53
CA VAL A 95 -8.73 38.99 22.15
C VAL A 95 -9.76 38.44 21.17
N HIS A 96 -9.96 39.13 20.05
CA HIS A 96 -10.87 38.69 18.99
C HIS A 96 -10.52 37.26 18.52
N PRO A 97 -11.49 36.35 18.31
CA PRO A 97 -11.24 34.94 17.96
C PRO A 97 -10.24 34.73 16.82
N TYR A 98 -10.36 35.49 15.73
CA TYR A 98 -9.42 35.43 14.60
C TYR A 98 -7.97 35.79 14.96
N VAL A 99 -7.76 36.70 15.91
CA VAL A 99 -6.40 37.08 16.36
C VAL A 99 -5.82 35.96 17.23
N SER A 100 -6.64 35.33 18.06
CA SER A 100 -6.23 34.15 18.85
C SER A 100 -5.85 32.99 17.94
N GLU A 101 -6.63 32.73 16.87
CA GLU A 101 -6.34 31.69 15.89
C GLU A 101 -5.05 31.98 15.10
N ALA A 102 -4.88 33.21 14.59
CA ALA A 102 -3.66 33.61 13.88
C ALA A 102 -2.40 33.50 14.76
N LEU A 103 -2.49 33.85 16.05
CA LEU A 103 -1.38 33.69 17.00
C LEU A 103 -1.05 32.22 17.27
N ASN A 104 -2.06 31.36 17.32
CA ASN A 104 -1.84 29.91 17.46
C ASN A 104 -1.18 29.33 16.21
N ASP A 105 -1.59 29.75 15.01
CA ASP A 105 -0.98 29.31 13.75
C ASP A 105 0.46 29.82 13.61
N ALA A 106 0.75 31.06 14.00
CA ALA A 106 2.11 31.58 14.04
C ALA A 106 3.03 30.75 14.96
N LYS A 107 2.50 30.24 16.08
CA LYS A 107 3.26 29.41 17.03
C LYS A 107 3.46 27.99 16.52
N ARG A 108 2.42 27.38 15.93
CA ARG A 108 2.56 26.12 15.19
C ARG A 108 3.70 26.24 14.18
N LEU A 109 3.64 27.29 13.36
CA LEU A 109 4.64 27.56 12.33
C LEU A 109 6.05 27.83 12.90
N SER A 110 6.16 28.48 14.05
CA SER A 110 7.45 28.79 14.70
C SER A 110 8.29 27.53 14.94
N ARG A 111 7.69 26.44 15.42
CA ARG A 111 8.40 25.16 15.67
C ARG A 111 8.91 24.52 14.38
N ALA A 112 8.04 24.49 13.38
CA ALA A 112 8.39 23.95 12.07
C ALA A 112 9.49 24.79 11.41
N ARG A 113 9.46 26.13 11.58
CA ARG A 113 10.54 27.03 11.16
C ARG A 113 11.83 26.83 11.93
N ALA A 114 11.78 26.53 13.23
CA ALA A 114 12.98 26.24 14.01
C ALA A 114 13.72 25.01 13.48
N LEU A 115 12.99 23.93 13.16
CA LEU A 115 13.56 22.76 12.50
C LEU A 115 14.09 23.08 11.10
N GLN A 116 13.33 23.80 10.28
CA GLN A 116 13.79 24.24 8.95
C GLN A 116 15.09 25.07 9.06
N ALA A 117 15.18 25.99 10.01
CA ALA A 117 16.34 26.84 10.23
C ALA A 117 17.57 26.02 10.67
N ARG A 118 17.39 24.97 11.48
CA ARG A 118 18.49 24.07 11.90
C ARG A 118 19.14 23.37 10.71
N TYR A 119 18.36 22.92 9.73
CA TYR A 119 18.88 22.13 8.62
C TYR A 119 19.08 22.92 7.33
N GLY A 120 18.60 24.17 7.25
CA GLY A 120 18.71 25.02 6.06
C GLY A 120 17.92 24.52 4.85
N ARG A 121 17.07 23.49 5.00
CA ARG A 121 16.27 22.90 3.91
C ARG A 121 14.96 22.31 4.43
N GLY A 122 14.04 22.04 3.51
CA GLY A 122 12.69 21.54 3.79
C GLY A 122 11.63 22.62 3.74
N THR A 123 10.38 22.21 3.54
CA THR A 123 9.20 23.09 3.50
C THR A 123 8.54 23.15 4.87
N VAL A 124 7.76 24.21 5.11
CA VAL A 124 7.15 24.48 6.42
C VAL A 124 5.65 24.68 6.23
N GLY A 125 4.85 24.10 7.13
CA GLY A 125 3.41 24.31 7.21
C GLY A 125 2.88 24.10 8.62
N ILE A 126 1.56 24.01 8.72
CA ILE A 126 0.84 23.74 9.97
C ILE A 126 -0.01 22.47 9.82
N THR A 127 -0.22 21.75 10.92
CA THR A 127 -1.22 20.68 11.03
C THR A 127 -2.16 20.99 12.18
N TYR A 128 -3.43 20.62 12.01
CA TYR A 128 -4.48 20.79 13.04
C TYR A 128 -4.66 19.54 13.91
N GLU A 129 -3.76 18.55 13.77
CA GLU A 129 -3.74 17.38 14.62
C GLU A 129 -3.43 17.75 16.08
N ASN A 130 -4.13 17.11 17.01
CA ASN A 130 -4.06 17.41 18.45
C ASN A 130 -2.86 16.73 19.12
N VAL A 131 -1.65 17.08 18.67
CA VAL A 131 -0.38 16.56 19.20
C VAL A 131 0.58 17.72 19.39
N ALA A 132 1.17 17.85 20.58
CA ALA A 132 2.16 18.88 20.86
C ALA A 132 3.50 18.53 20.19
N GLY A 133 3.81 19.20 19.07
CA GLY A 133 5.11 19.07 18.43
C GLY A 133 5.15 19.44 16.96
N VAL A 134 6.03 18.78 16.20
CA VAL A 134 6.14 18.93 14.74
C VAL A 134 6.01 17.57 14.08
N LYS A 135 5.07 17.46 13.15
CA LYS A 135 4.96 16.33 12.24
C LYS A 135 5.91 16.54 11.08
N VAL A 136 6.79 15.58 10.87
CA VAL A 136 7.79 15.61 9.82
C VAL A 136 7.40 14.59 8.77
N ILE A 137 6.99 15.06 7.60
CA ILE A 137 6.73 14.22 6.44
C ILE A 137 7.99 14.25 5.58
N TRP A 138 8.62 13.10 5.38
CA TRP A 138 9.79 12.99 4.52
C TRP A 138 9.45 12.20 3.28
N ARG A 139 10.12 12.50 2.17
CA ARG A 139 10.04 11.73 0.94
C ARG A 139 11.37 11.69 0.20
N LYS A 140 11.70 10.58 -0.46
CA LYS A 140 12.79 10.54 -1.42
C LYS A 140 12.37 11.34 -2.65
N LYS A 141 13.25 12.21 -3.13
CA LYS A 141 13.11 12.91 -4.40
C LYS A 141 13.00 11.84 -5.48
N PRO A 142 12.02 11.94 -6.40
CA PRO A 142 12.06 11.12 -7.58
C PRO A 142 13.41 11.35 -8.26
N GLU A 143 14.10 10.28 -8.66
CA GLU A 143 15.25 10.43 -9.56
C GLU A 143 14.75 11.25 -10.75
N LEU A 144 15.40 12.40 -11.00
CA LEU A 144 15.14 13.23 -12.17
C LEU A 144 15.56 12.41 -13.39
N ILE A 145 14.70 11.50 -13.84
CA ILE A 145 14.78 10.98 -15.19
C ILE A 145 14.53 12.21 -16.05
N PRO A 146 15.50 12.66 -16.86
CA PRO A 146 15.28 13.84 -17.70
C PRO A 146 14.01 13.60 -18.50
N ASP A 147 13.07 14.55 -18.44
CA ASP A 147 11.71 14.43 -19.00
C ASP A 147 11.71 13.89 -20.43
N THR A 148 12.78 14.16 -21.18
CA THR A 148 13.01 13.67 -22.54
C THR A 148 13.10 12.14 -22.64
N ALA A 149 13.72 11.44 -21.68
CA ALA A 149 13.86 9.99 -21.70
C ALA A 149 12.53 9.27 -21.37
N VAL A 150 11.80 9.74 -20.35
CA VAL A 150 10.46 9.21 -20.00
C VAL A 150 9.47 9.48 -21.12
N LEU A 151 9.48 10.69 -21.69
CA LEU A 151 8.58 11.04 -22.79
C LEU A 151 8.87 10.22 -24.05
N ASN A 152 10.15 9.94 -24.34
CA ASN A 152 10.56 9.09 -25.46
C ASN A 152 10.19 7.62 -25.21
N GLU A 153 10.35 7.11 -23.99
CA GLU A 153 9.93 5.76 -23.63
C GLU A 153 8.40 5.61 -23.72
N LEU A 154 7.63 6.57 -23.20
CA LEU A 154 6.18 6.58 -23.28
C LEU A 154 5.68 6.69 -24.73
N LYS A 155 6.33 7.51 -25.57
CA LYS A 155 6.03 7.56 -27.01
C LYS A 155 6.32 6.23 -27.71
N ALA A 156 7.46 5.59 -27.40
CA ALA A 156 7.80 4.29 -27.96
C ALA A 156 6.82 3.20 -27.52
N ARG A 157 6.37 3.20 -26.26
CA ARG A 157 5.32 2.30 -25.75
C ARG A 157 3.97 2.56 -26.40
N GLY A 158 3.59 3.83 -26.58
CA GLY A 158 2.36 4.21 -27.30
C GLY A 158 2.34 3.67 -28.74
N GLN A 159 3.44 3.88 -29.48
CA GLN A 159 3.59 3.35 -30.84
C GLN A 159 3.56 1.82 -30.90
N LYS A 160 4.09 1.13 -29.88
CA LYS A 160 4.04 -0.33 -29.79
C LYS A 160 2.60 -0.82 -29.56
N ILE A 161 1.88 -0.18 -28.65
CA ILE A 161 0.47 -0.50 -28.35
C ILE A 161 -0.40 -0.26 -29.59
N ASP A 162 -0.19 0.84 -30.32
CA ASP A 162 -0.95 1.13 -31.54
C ASP A 162 -0.72 0.05 -32.61
N ARG A 163 0.52 -0.43 -32.77
CA ARG A 163 0.84 -1.55 -33.69
C ARG A 163 0.18 -2.85 -33.26
N GLU A 164 0.18 -3.16 -31.96
CA GLU A 164 -0.49 -4.36 -31.45
C GLU A 164 -2.02 -4.26 -31.57
N LEU A 165 -2.61 -3.07 -31.37
CA LEU A 165 -4.03 -2.82 -31.59
C LEU A 165 -4.42 -2.98 -33.06
N VAL A 166 -3.61 -2.50 -34.00
CA VAL A 166 -3.82 -2.73 -35.44
C VAL A 166 -3.76 -4.22 -35.75
N LYS A 167 -2.75 -4.93 -35.24
CA LYS A 167 -2.61 -6.38 -35.44
C LYS A 167 -3.80 -7.16 -34.89
N ILE A 168 -4.26 -6.84 -33.68
CA ILE A 168 -5.46 -7.45 -33.07
C ILE A 168 -6.71 -7.13 -33.89
N LYS A 169 -6.82 -5.93 -34.43
CA LYS A 169 -7.96 -5.50 -35.26
C LYS A 169 -7.99 -6.25 -36.60
N ASP A 170 -6.82 -6.46 -37.20
CA ASP A 170 -6.66 -7.23 -38.43
C ASP A 170 -6.93 -8.73 -38.20
N GLU A 171 -6.46 -9.29 -37.09
CA GLU A 171 -6.78 -10.66 -36.66
C GLU A 171 -8.29 -10.83 -36.36
N LEU A 172 -8.95 -9.82 -35.79
CA LEU A 172 -10.40 -9.79 -35.57
C LEU A 172 -11.20 -9.69 -36.87
N GLN A 173 -10.68 -9.01 -37.89
CA GLN A 173 -11.30 -8.97 -39.23
C GLN A 173 -11.09 -10.28 -39.98
N ALA A 174 -9.91 -10.90 -39.85
CA ALA A 174 -9.63 -12.23 -40.40
C ALA A 174 -10.51 -13.31 -39.75
N LEU A 175 -10.75 -13.24 -38.43
CA LEU A 175 -11.68 -14.13 -37.73
C LEU A 175 -13.14 -13.93 -38.13
N LYS A 176 -13.55 -12.68 -38.44
CA LYS A 176 -14.89 -12.40 -38.99
C LYS A 176 -15.08 -12.91 -40.42
N ALA A 177 -13.99 -13.11 -41.18
CA ALA A 177 -14.03 -13.72 -42.51
C ALA A 177 -14.06 -15.27 -42.46
N HIS A 178 -13.80 -15.88 -41.30
CA HIS A 178 -13.75 -17.34 -41.11
C HIS A 178 -14.94 -17.92 -40.34
N ASP A 179 -16.09 -17.24 -40.30
CA ASP A 179 -17.31 -17.79 -39.66
C ASP A 179 -18.11 -18.69 -40.62
N GLY A 180 -17.46 -19.77 -41.04
CA GLY A 180 -18.10 -20.95 -41.60
C GLY A 180 -18.63 -21.82 -40.46
N LYS A 181 -19.93 -21.67 -40.15
CA LYS A 181 -20.80 -22.59 -39.40
C LYS A 181 -20.09 -23.61 -38.49
N GLN A 182 -19.73 -23.20 -37.28
CA GLN A 182 -19.72 -24.13 -36.15
C GLN A 182 -20.93 -23.86 -35.28
N THR A 183 -21.85 -24.81 -35.26
CA THR A 183 -22.97 -24.85 -34.33
C THR A 183 -22.43 -24.79 -32.90
N PRO A 184 -22.85 -23.81 -32.07
CA PRO A 184 -22.43 -23.76 -30.69
C PRO A 184 -23.02 -24.97 -29.96
N LYS A 185 -22.16 -25.82 -29.38
CA LYS A 185 -22.60 -26.75 -28.34
C LYS A 185 -23.13 -25.89 -27.19
N GLU A 186 -24.45 -25.95 -27.00
CA GLU A 186 -25.16 -25.26 -25.94
C GLU A 186 -24.76 -25.85 -24.59
N ILE A 187 -23.78 -25.24 -23.92
CA ILE A 187 -23.52 -25.52 -22.50
C ILE A 187 -24.48 -24.64 -21.71
N VAL A 188 -25.59 -25.23 -21.27
CA VAL A 188 -26.51 -24.60 -20.32
C VAL A 188 -25.84 -24.57 -18.95
N ILE A 189 -25.09 -23.49 -18.63
CA ILE A 189 -24.67 -23.20 -17.26
C ILE A 189 -25.74 -22.33 -16.60
N LYS A 190 -26.78 -22.96 -16.05
CA LYS A 190 -27.56 -22.38 -14.95
C LYS A 190 -26.80 -22.63 -13.64
N LYS A 191 -25.64 -21.98 -13.43
CA LYS A 191 -25.12 -21.80 -12.05
C LYS A 191 -25.79 -20.55 -11.50
N SER A 192 -26.63 -20.72 -10.47
CA SER A 192 -27.00 -19.63 -9.58
C SER A 192 -25.72 -18.99 -9.05
N LEU A 193 -25.68 -17.66 -8.99
CA LEU A 193 -24.58 -16.95 -8.32
C LEU A 193 -24.66 -17.30 -6.84
N ASN A 194 -23.78 -18.18 -6.38
CA ASN A 194 -23.67 -18.50 -4.96
C ASN A 194 -22.66 -17.54 -4.34
N PHE A 195 -23.19 -16.56 -3.60
CA PHE A 195 -22.41 -15.65 -2.79
C PHE A 195 -22.19 -16.27 -1.42
N ASN A 196 -20.95 -16.32 -0.96
CA ASN A 196 -20.60 -16.75 0.38
C ASN A 196 -19.40 -15.96 0.89
N TRP A 197 -19.26 -15.80 2.19
CA TRP A 197 -18.10 -15.16 2.80
C TRP A 197 -17.60 -16.01 3.96
N HIS A 198 -16.30 -15.98 4.23
CA HIS A 198 -15.73 -16.68 5.37
C HIS A 198 -14.49 -15.97 5.92
N ILE A 199 -14.26 -16.20 7.20
CA ILE A 199 -13.09 -15.70 7.92
C ILE A 199 -12.13 -16.87 8.13
N GLN A 200 -10.85 -16.60 7.88
CA GLN A 200 -9.77 -17.51 8.18
C GLN A 200 -8.81 -16.86 9.15
N VAL A 201 -8.35 -17.63 10.13
CA VAL A 201 -7.22 -17.24 10.99
C VAL A 201 -6.06 -18.13 10.66
N GLY A 202 -4.84 -17.63 10.79
CA GLY A 202 -3.70 -18.43 10.42
C GLY A 202 -2.41 -17.67 10.49
N PHE A 203 -1.49 -18.07 9.64
CA PHE A 203 -0.18 -17.47 9.54
C PHE A 203 0.20 -17.31 8.09
N TRP A 204 1.05 -16.33 7.83
CA TRP A 204 1.66 -16.16 6.53
C TRP A 204 3.11 -15.73 6.66
N SER A 205 4.00 -16.42 5.96
CA SER A 205 5.36 -15.98 5.77
C SER A 205 5.50 -14.92 4.69
N TRP A 206 6.13 -13.79 4.99
CA TRP A 206 6.42 -12.77 3.99
C TRP A 206 7.81 -12.16 4.23
N GLN A 207 8.37 -11.52 3.20
CA GLN A 207 9.71 -10.97 3.25
C GLN A 207 9.72 -9.54 3.80
N THR A 208 10.59 -9.31 4.78
CA THR A 208 10.71 -8.03 5.49
C THR A 208 11.82 -7.16 4.93
N SER A 209 11.92 -5.93 5.45
CA SER A 209 12.88 -4.90 5.01
C SER A 209 14.34 -5.37 5.08
N ASP A 210 14.66 -6.16 6.11
CA ASP A 210 15.98 -6.73 6.35
C ASP A 210 16.27 -7.98 5.49
N GLY A 211 15.38 -8.29 4.55
CA GLY A 211 15.52 -9.38 3.59
C GLY A 211 15.19 -10.76 4.16
N ARG A 212 14.83 -10.87 5.45
CA ARG A 212 14.43 -12.13 6.09
C ARG A 212 12.96 -12.43 5.82
N ASN A 213 12.58 -13.70 5.96
CA ASN A 213 11.17 -14.08 5.98
C ASN A 213 10.71 -14.18 7.44
N ILE A 214 9.59 -13.55 7.76
CA ILE A 214 8.93 -13.71 9.06
C ILE A 214 7.64 -14.47 8.91
N PHE A 215 7.22 -15.17 9.96
CA PHE A 215 5.92 -15.85 10.02
C PHE A 215 4.98 -15.01 10.88
N THR A 216 3.97 -14.40 10.26
CA THR A 216 3.09 -13.43 10.92
C THR A 216 1.70 -14.03 11.13
N PRO A 217 1.14 -13.97 12.35
CA PRO A 217 -0.27 -14.27 12.59
C PRO A 217 -1.15 -13.39 11.71
N SER A 218 -2.16 -13.99 11.09
CA SER A 218 -2.98 -13.33 10.08
C SER A 218 -4.46 -13.64 10.23
N LEU A 219 -5.26 -12.65 9.86
CA LEU A 219 -6.70 -12.75 9.69
C LEU A 219 -6.99 -12.51 8.21
N ALA A 220 -7.75 -13.40 7.59
CA ALA A 220 -8.17 -13.30 6.21
C ALA A 220 -9.69 -13.27 6.11
N PHE A 221 -10.18 -12.38 5.27
CA PHE A 221 -11.58 -12.29 4.88
C PHE A 221 -11.68 -12.67 3.41
N ASN A 222 -12.54 -13.64 3.09
CA ASN A 222 -12.73 -14.13 1.74
C ASN A 222 -14.16 -13.91 1.27
N PHE A 223 -14.34 -13.22 0.14
CA PHE A 223 -15.61 -13.09 -0.57
C PHE A 223 -15.66 -14.07 -1.74
N ASN A 224 -16.51 -15.09 -1.65
CA ASN A 224 -16.63 -16.14 -2.66
C ASN A 224 -17.78 -15.85 -3.63
N VAL A 225 -17.50 -15.99 -4.92
CA VAL A 225 -18.49 -15.96 -6.01
C VAL A 225 -18.23 -17.15 -6.91
N ASN A 226 -19.05 -18.20 -6.76
CA ASN A 226 -18.82 -19.50 -7.41
C ASN A 226 -17.42 -20.06 -7.09
N ASP A 227 -16.62 -20.31 -8.12
CA ASP A 227 -15.29 -20.90 -8.03
C ASP A 227 -14.20 -19.83 -7.83
N TRP A 228 -14.56 -18.55 -7.70
CA TRP A 228 -13.64 -17.43 -7.48
C TRP A 228 -13.80 -16.87 -6.06
N SER A 229 -12.71 -16.39 -5.45
CA SER A 229 -12.80 -15.55 -4.26
C SER A 229 -11.88 -14.34 -4.31
N LEU A 230 -12.31 -13.25 -3.67
CA LEU A 230 -11.46 -12.13 -3.30
C LEU A 230 -11.01 -12.33 -1.86
N GLU A 231 -9.72 -12.37 -1.63
CA GLU A 231 -9.09 -12.52 -0.32
C GLU A 231 -8.47 -11.18 0.11
N LEU A 232 -8.88 -10.70 1.29
CA LEU A 232 -8.22 -9.61 2.00
C LEU A 232 -7.58 -10.19 3.26
N LYS A 233 -6.27 -10.10 3.39
CA LYS A 233 -5.53 -10.69 4.52
C LYS A 233 -4.63 -9.64 5.15
N GLY A 234 -4.59 -9.62 6.48
CA GLY A 234 -3.70 -8.73 7.22
C GLY A 234 -3.15 -9.41 8.46
N GLY A 235 -2.01 -8.93 8.94
CA GLY A 235 -1.36 -9.49 10.11
C GLY A 235 -0.36 -8.52 10.73
N VAL A 236 -0.04 -8.76 11.99
CA VAL A 236 0.93 -7.97 12.76
C VAL A 236 1.83 -8.91 13.56
N THR A 237 3.13 -8.70 13.46
CA THR A 237 4.16 -9.29 14.33
C THR A 237 4.65 -8.19 15.28
N PRO A 238 4.14 -8.13 16.52
CA PRO A 238 4.57 -7.12 17.48
C PRO A 238 5.98 -7.42 17.99
N TRP A 239 6.74 -6.35 18.26
CA TRP A 239 8.02 -6.39 18.99
C TRP A 239 9.04 -7.41 18.48
N ARG A 240 9.18 -7.53 17.15
CA ARG A 240 10.14 -8.45 16.52
C ARG A 240 11.58 -8.16 16.94
N LYS A 241 11.94 -6.88 17.08
CA LYS A 241 13.31 -6.43 17.36
C LYS A 241 13.29 -5.16 18.22
N SER A 242 14.15 -5.09 19.22
CA SER A 242 14.39 -3.85 19.98
C SER A 242 15.61 -3.11 19.43
N SER A 243 15.55 -1.78 19.42
CA SER A 243 16.62 -0.89 18.96
C SER A 243 16.58 0.42 19.74
N GLU A 244 17.56 1.30 19.51
CA GLU A 244 17.57 2.68 20.06
C GLU A 244 16.40 3.55 19.56
N LEU A 245 15.65 3.08 18.56
CA LEU A 245 14.43 3.73 18.05
C LEU A 245 13.15 3.10 18.65
N GLY A 246 13.29 2.22 19.64
CA GLY A 246 12.22 1.45 20.27
C GLY A 246 12.03 0.05 19.71
N ASN A 247 10.89 -0.57 20.06
CA ASN A 247 10.50 -1.88 19.58
C ASN A 247 9.90 -1.79 18.18
N LEU A 248 10.47 -2.54 17.24
CA LEU A 248 9.99 -2.71 15.89
C LEU A 248 8.80 -3.69 15.88
N SER A 249 7.67 -3.23 15.37
CA SER A 249 6.54 -4.06 14.97
C SER A 249 6.42 -4.06 13.46
N GLU A 250 6.03 -5.18 12.89
CA GLU A 250 5.82 -5.31 11.46
C GLU A 250 4.39 -5.73 11.16
N SER A 251 3.80 -5.12 10.15
CA SER A 251 2.45 -5.43 9.71
C SER A 251 2.44 -5.64 8.21
N PHE A 252 1.49 -6.43 7.74
CA PHE A 252 1.26 -6.59 6.32
C PHE A 252 -0.23 -6.56 5.99
N VAL A 253 -0.52 -6.19 4.74
CA VAL A 253 -1.83 -6.28 4.13
C VAL A 253 -1.67 -6.92 2.76
N TYR A 254 -2.61 -7.76 2.38
CA TYR A 254 -2.70 -8.41 1.09
C TYR A 254 -4.11 -8.37 0.55
N ALA A 255 -4.18 -8.19 -0.76
CA ALA A 255 -5.38 -8.33 -1.53
C ALA A 255 -5.07 -9.26 -2.70
N GLY A 256 -5.85 -10.33 -2.84
CA GLY A 256 -5.65 -11.31 -3.90
C GLY A 256 -6.93 -11.93 -4.39
N ILE A 257 -6.83 -12.55 -5.56
CA ILE A 257 -7.89 -13.32 -6.19
C ILE A 257 -7.49 -14.78 -6.12
N ARG A 258 -8.46 -15.62 -5.78
CA ARG A 258 -8.34 -17.06 -5.69
C ARG A 258 -9.28 -17.70 -6.69
N PHE A 259 -8.83 -18.75 -7.35
CA PHE A 259 -9.64 -19.61 -8.20
C PHE A 259 -9.57 -21.04 -7.67
N MET A 260 -10.70 -21.54 -7.20
CA MET A 260 -10.90 -22.85 -6.58
C MET A 260 -11.91 -23.65 -7.43
N PRO A 261 -11.50 -24.18 -8.60
CA PRO A 261 -12.39 -25.00 -9.44
C PRO A 261 -12.77 -26.32 -8.77
N GLU A 262 -11.92 -26.79 -7.85
CA GLU A 262 -12.15 -27.97 -7.03
C GLU A 262 -12.20 -27.59 -5.55
N GLU A 263 -12.88 -28.38 -4.73
CA GLU A 263 -12.98 -28.09 -3.29
C GLU A 263 -11.63 -28.18 -2.56
N LYS A 264 -10.67 -28.93 -3.11
CA LYS A 264 -9.38 -29.23 -2.47
C LYS A 264 -8.20 -28.46 -3.05
N TYR A 265 -8.30 -27.99 -4.29
CA TYR A 265 -7.19 -27.40 -5.02
C TYR A 265 -7.60 -26.10 -5.69
N GLY A 266 -6.69 -25.14 -5.70
CA GLY A 266 -6.87 -23.91 -6.43
C GLY A 266 -5.57 -23.16 -6.63
N VAL A 267 -5.70 -21.96 -7.18
CA VAL A 267 -4.59 -21.05 -7.41
C VAL A 267 -4.93 -19.67 -6.88
N ASN A 268 -3.92 -18.89 -6.55
CA ASN A 268 -4.09 -17.49 -6.22
C ASN A 268 -3.05 -16.61 -6.91
N VAL A 269 -3.44 -15.35 -7.00
CA VAL A 269 -2.55 -14.25 -7.34
C VAL A 269 -3.00 -13.04 -6.53
N GLY A 270 -2.06 -12.31 -5.96
CA GLY A 270 -2.39 -11.11 -5.22
C GLY A 270 -1.18 -10.25 -4.94
N VAL A 271 -1.44 -9.11 -4.33
CA VAL A 271 -0.44 -8.11 -3.98
C VAL A 271 -0.40 -7.96 -2.48
N PHE A 272 0.79 -7.81 -1.94
CA PHE A 272 1.00 -7.57 -0.53
C PHE A 272 1.88 -6.35 -0.32
N ARG A 273 1.66 -5.70 0.82
CA ARG A 273 2.45 -4.59 1.29
C ARG A 273 2.76 -4.78 2.77
N GLY A 274 3.98 -4.44 3.14
CA GLY A 274 4.50 -4.54 4.50
C GLY A 274 4.87 -3.16 5.05
N TRP A 275 4.64 -2.98 6.35
CA TRP A 275 4.98 -1.78 7.10
C TRP A 275 5.75 -2.14 8.36
N GLU A 276 6.68 -1.25 8.71
CA GLU A 276 7.39 -1.21 9.97
C GLU A 276 6.87 -0.06 10.83
N PHE A 277 6.76 -0.33 12.12
CA PHE A 277 6.39 0.61 13.14
C PHE A 277 7.38 0.57 14.29
N PHE A 278 7.90 1.72 14.70
CA PHE A 278 8.80 1.85 15.86
C PHE A 278 8.07 2.52 17.03
N THR A 279 8.00 1.83 18.18
CA THR A 279 7.18 2.29 19.32
C THR A 279 7.61 3.61 19.93
N GLU A 280 8.90 3.93 19.96
CA GLU A 280 9.39 5.16 20.61
C GLU A 280 9.26 6.38 19.69
N THR A 281 9.51 6.21 18.39
CA THR A 281 9.47 7.31 17.42
C THR A 281 8.10 7.51 16.75
N ASP A 282 7.16 6.61 17.00
CA ASP A 282 5.84 6.56 16.33
C ASP A 282 5.98 6.60 14.78
N SER A 283 7.09 6.03 14.29
CA SER A 283 7.49 6.10 12.88
C SER A 283 6.86 4.93 12.13
N TRP A 284 6.01 5.27 11.16
CA TRP A 284 5.41 4.30 10.24
C TRP A 284 6.10 4.37 8.88
N SER A 285 6.54 3.22 8.40
CA SER A 285 7.25 3.15 7.13
C SER A 285 6.89 1.90 6.34
N SER A 286 6.48 2.07 5.09
CA SER A 286 6.19 0.92 4.22
C SER A 286 7.49 0.35 3.66
N ARG A 287 7.82 -0.91 3.88
CA ARG A 287 9.15 -1.43 3.48
C ARG A 287 9.12 -2.43 2.35
N THR A 288 8.04 -3.18 2.25
CA THR A 288 7.94 -4.23 1.23
C THR A 288 6.67 -4.01 0.44
N THR A 289 6.76 -4.11 -0.88
CA THR A 289 5.58 -4.33 -1.73
C THR A 289 5.89 -5.46 -2.67
N GLY A 290 4.95 -6.38 -2.87
CA GLY A 290 5.20 -7.52 -3.71
C GLY A 290 3.94 -8.14 -4.28
N ILE A 291 4.17 -9.04 -5.22
CA ILE A 291 3.17 -9.89 -5.83
C ILE A 291 3.42 -11.31 -5.31
N ALA A 292 2.36 -12.01 -4.95
CA ALA A 292 2.40 -13.42 -4.59
C ALA A 292 1.50 -14.20 -5.54
N THR A 293 1.99 -15.34 -6.04
CA THR A 293 1.18 -16.31 -6.78
C THR A 293 1.48 -17.71 -6.30
N GLY A 294 0.45 -18.49 -6.03
CA GLY A 294 0.61 -19.77 -5.36
C GLY A 294 -0.49 -20.76 -5.68
N VAL A 295 -0.29 -21.96 -5.18
CA VAL A 295 -1.28 -23.03 -5.21
C VAL A 295 -1.94 -23.11 -3.84
N ILE A 296 -3.23 -23.40 -3.83
CA ILE A 296 -4.00 -23.59 -2.61
C ILE A 296 -4.27 -25.08 -2.47
N TRP A 297 -3.94 -25.63 -1.31
CA TRP A 297 -4.33 -26.97 -0.92
C TRP A 297 -5.20 -26.90 0.32
N LYS A 298 -6.44 -27.40 0.22
CA LYS A 298 -7.41 -27.43 1.31
C LYS A 298 -7.65 -28.87 1.75
N TYR A 299 -7.48 -29.10 3.05
CA TYR A 299 -7.81 -30.35 3.71
C TYR A 299 -8.64 -30.09 4.97
N LYS A 300 -9.92 -30.45 4.93
CA LYS A 300 -10.91 -30.16 5.98
C LYS A 300 -10.94 -28.65 6.28
N LYS A 301 -10.63 -28.26 7.53
CA LYS A 301 -10.58 -26.86 7.98
C LYS A 301 -9.24 -26.18 7.70
N ILE A 302 -8.22 -26.94 7.34
CA ILE A 302 -6.85 -26.45 7.13
C ILE A 302 -6.66 -26.14 5.65
N GLU A 303 -6.02 -25.01 5.38
CA GLU A 303 -5.63 -24.59 4.05
C GLU A 303 -4.15 -24.19 4.07
N ILE A 304 -3.38 -24.74 3.15
CA ILE A 304 -1.97 -24.43 2.96
C ILE A 304 -1.80 -23.81 1.59
N ASN A 305 -1.04 -22.72 1.54
CA ASN A 305 -0.84 -21.93 0.34
C ASN A 305 0.65 -21.58 0.19
N PRO A 306 1.46 -22.47 -0.42
CA PRO A 306 2.78 -22.10 -0.89
C PRO A 306 2.66 -21.21 -2.12
N ALA A 307 3.38 -20.09 -2.09
CA ALA A 307 3.39 -19.09 -3.13
C ALA A 307 4.82 -18.66 -3.49
N LEU A 308 5.04 -18.40 -4.77
CA LEU A 308 6.19 -17.64 -5.24
C LEU A 308 5.91 -16.16 -5.01
N THR A 309 6.88 -15.43 -4.49
CA THR A 309 6.78 -13.98 -4.28
C THR A 309 7.81 -13.25 -5.12
N VAL A 310 7.40 -12.09 -5.64
CA VAL A 310 8.28 -11.11 -6.26
C VAL A 310 8.05 -9.81 -5.53
N SER A 311 9.03 -9.39 -4.72
CA SER A 311 8.90 -8.26 -3.80
C SER A 311 9.97 -7.22 -4.07
N ASN A 312 9.57 -5.96 -4.09
CA ASN A 312 10.47 -4.84 -3.92
C ASN A 312 10.62 -4.58 -2.43
N VAL A 313 11.85 -4.70 -1.94
CA VAL A 313 12.22 -4.38 -0.58
C VAL A 313 12.99 -3.07 -0.60
N ASN A 314 12.51 -2.09 0.17
CA ASN A 314 13.16 -0.80 0.35
C ASN A 314 13.65 -0.68 1.79
N SER A 315 14.86 -0.17 1.94
CA SER A 315 15.37 0.30 3.23
C SER A 315 15.76 1.76 3.11
N LEU A 316 15.94 2.45 4.24
CA LEU A 316 16.41 3.85 4.21
C LEU A 316 17.83 4.01 3.65
N VAL A 317 18.59 2.92 3.57
CA VAL A 317 20.03 2.94 3.29
C VAL A 317 20.36 2.23 1.98
N GLU A 318 19.53 1.30 1.53
CA GLU A 318 19.74 0.54 0.30
C GLU A 318 18.72 0.90 -0.77
N SER A 319 19.20 1.04 -2.01
CA SER A 319 18.35 1.17 -3.20
C SER A 319 17.31 0.06 -3.27
N SER A 320 16.08 0.40 -3.66
CA SER A 320 14.99 -0.55 -3.88
C SER A 320 15.45 -1.72 -4.75
N LYS A 321 15.33 -2.96 -4.27
CA LYS A 321 15.71 -4.16 -5.02
C LYS A 321 14.54 -5.11 -5.11
N TRP A 322 14.22 -5.52 -6.35
CA TRP A 322 13.32 -6.62 -6.60
C TRP A 322 13.99 -7.95 -6.24
N ARG A 323 13.28 -8.77 -5.47
CA ARG A 323 13.74 -10.08 -5.00
C ARG A 323 12.68 -11.10 -5.34
N VAL A 324 13.13 -12.28 -5.75
CA VAL A 324 12.29 -13.46 -5.88
C VAL A 324 12.41 -14.25 -4.59
N GLY A 325 11.28 -14.65 -4.03
CA GLY A 325 11.21 -15.40 -2.78
C GLY A 325 10.08 -16.41 -2.80
N SER A 326 9.87 -17.05 -1.65
CA SER A 326 8.77 -17.96 -1.41
C SER A 326 8.01 -17.54 -0.16
N ALA A 327 6.70 -17.69 -0.19
CA ALA A 327 5.83 -17.53 0.93
C ALA A 327 5.05 -18.83 1.19
N ILE A 328 4.67 -19.06 2.44
CA ILE A 328 3.73 -20.09 2.85
C ILE A 328 2.69 -19.46 3.75
N SER A 329 1.41 -19.70 3.44
CA SER A 329 0.29 -19.34 4.30
C SER A 329 -0.39 -20.61 4.79
N ILE A 330 -0.68 -20.66 6.09
CA ILE A 330 -1.42 -21.74 6.75
C ILE A 330 -2.65 -21.11 7.38
N ASN A 331 -3.83 -21.42 6.86
CA ASN A 331 -5.10 -20.83 7.29
C ASN A 331 -6.03 -21.89 7.85
N PHE A 332 -6.80 -21.52 8.87
CA PHE A 332 -7.84 -22.31 9.50
C PHE A 332 -9.17 -21.62 9.25
N ASN A 333 -10.08 -22.31 8.57
CA ASN A 333 -11.43 -21.83 8.34
C ASN A 333 -12.22 -21.84 9.65
N LEU A 334 -12.74 -20.69 10.06
CA LEU A 334 -13.52 -20.54 11.29
C LEU A 334 -15.00 -20.94 11.14
N ASN A 335 -15.48 -21.08 9.90
CA ASN A 335 -16.83 -21.55 9.57
C ASN A 335 -16.79 -22.96 8.98
#